data_AF-A0A2W4TRU8-F1
#
_entry.id   AF-A0A2W4TRU8-F1
#
_cell.length_a   1.000
_cell.length_b   1.000
_cell.length_c   1.000
_cell.angle_alpha   90.00
_cell.angle_beta   90.00
_cell.angle_gamma   90.00
#
_symmetry.space_group_name_H-M   'P 1'
#
loop_
_entity.id
_entity.type
_entity.pdbx_description
1 polymer ?
#
loop_
_entity_poly.entity_id
_entity_poly.type
_entity_poly.pdbx_seq_one_letter_code
_entity_poly.pdbx_strand_id
1 'polypeptide(L)'
;MLGTPNAGSPWPVVQAGLTKALCFAINGLATVVWPVALISGVMGALEVIDVALDEMEPGSDLLSLLAASEPLIPYSMVAGNTNLVPIDETASLRARLEQKLSKIAEFPFLKASNDIAVLVSSIRRVPAGREYVPQVREVACNHLVYFTNPVGLAGLSWAVENAFEMGDQSDRATWQSVSKFALD
;
A
#
# COMPACT_ATOMS: atom_id res chain seq x y z
N MET A 1 4.43 -1.69 -8.64
CA MET A 1 3.92 -1.13 -7.37
C MET A 1 3.64 -2.26 -6.40
N LEU A 2 3.94 -2.10 -5.10
CA LEU A 2 3.74 -3.13 -4.08
C LEU A 2 2.91 -2.51 -2.95
N GLY A 3 1.71 -3.03 -2.69
CA GLY A 3 0.86 -2.54 -1.59
C GLY A 3 0.33 -1.11 -1.70
N THR A 4 0.51 -0.42 -2.83
CA THR A 4 0.15 1.01 -2.94
C THR A 4 -1.37 1.23 -2.92
N PRO A 5 -1.90 2.18 -2.12
CA PRO A 5 -3.33 2.42 -1.97
C PRO A 5 -3.94 3.28 -3.08
N ASN A 6 -4.31 2.69 -4.22
CA ASN A 6 -4.93 3.44 -5.31
C ASN A 6 -6.35 3.98 -4.99
N ALA A 7 -7.01 3.49 -3.94
CA ALA A 7 -8.27 4.04 -3.41
C ALA A 7 -8.16 4.46 -1.92
N GLY A 8 -6.93 4.67 -1.45
CA GLY A 8 -6.66 5.07 -0.08
C GLY A 8 -6.55 3.94 0.94
N SER A 9 -6.33 4.32 2.18
CA SER A 9 -6.08 3.45 3.34
C SER A 9 -6.93 3.90 4.53
N PRO A 10 -7.33 2.99 5.45
CA PRO A 10 -8.03 3.38 6.67
C PRO A 10 -7.12 4.00 7.74
N TRP A 11 -5.79 3.97 7.58
CA TRP A 11 -4.84 4.49 8.57
C TRP A 11 -5.00 5.97 8.96
N PRO A 12 -5.41 6.90 8.08
CA PRO A 12 -5.64 8.30 8.47
C PRO A 12 -6.74 8.42 9.53
N VAL A 13 -7.83 7.65 9.37
CA VAL A 13 -8.91 7.58 10.36
C VAL A 13 -8.43 6.98 11.69
N VAL A 14 -7.60 5.94 11.62
CA VAL A 14 -7.00 5.31 12.81
C VAL A 14 -6.09 6.29 13.56
N GLN A 15 -5.22 7.00 12.84
CA GLN A 15 -4.35 8.03 13.42
C GLN A 15 -5.17 9.15 14.05
N ALA A 16 -6.17 9.69 13.33
CA ALA A 16 -7.04 10.75 13.86
C ALA A 16 -7.73 10.32 15.16
N GLY A 17 -8.18 9.06 15.25
CA GLY A 17 -8.74 8.48 16.48
C GLY A 17 -7.72 8.41 17.63
N LEU A 18 -6.51 7.94 17.35
CA LEU A 18 -5.43 7.85 18.34
C LEU A 18 -4.99 9.24 18.83
N THR A 19 -4.81 10.20 17.91
CA THR A 19 -4.48 11.59 18.22
C THR A 19 -5.56 12.22 19.11
N LYS A 20 -6.84 12.04 18.78
CA LYS A 20 -7.95 12.52 19.62
C LYS A 20 -7.91 11.92 21.03
N ALA A 21 -7.72 10.60 21.13
CA ALA A 21 -7.62 9.92 22.42
C ALA A 21 -6.43 10.44 23.26
N LEU A 22 -5.28 10.67 22.62
CA LEU A 22 -4.11 11.25 23.25
C LEU A 22 -4.39 12.69 23.72
N CYS A 23 -5.01 13.53 22.89
CA CYS A 23 -5.42 14.88 23.27
C CYS A 23 -6.36 14.86 24.47
N PHE A 24 -7.35 13.96 24.52
CA PHE A 24 -8.22 13.79 25.69
C PHE A 24 -7.45 13.35 26.93
N ALA A 25 -6.51 12.41 26.79
CA ALA A 25 -5.68 11.96 27.90
C ALA A 25 -4.82 13.11 28.46
N ILE A 26 -4.15 13.87 27.59
CA ILE A 26 -3.33 15.02 27.99
C ILE A 26 -4.20 16.10 28.65
N ASN A 27 -5.34 16.46 28.04
CA ASN A 27 -6.27 17.45 28.61
C ASN A 27 -6.92 16.97 29.92
N GLY A 28 -7.16 15.67 30.09
CA GLY A 28 -7.67 15.07 31.32
C GLY A 28 -6.62 14.90 32.41
N LEU A 29 -5.34 14.83 32.04
CA LEU A 29 -4.17 14.79 32.94
C LEU A 29 -3.62 16.19 33.26
N ALA A 30 -4.39 17.26 33.03
CA ALA A 30 -4.00 18.66 33.25
C ALA A 30 -3.54 19.00 34.69
N THR A 31 -3.57 18.05 35.61
CA THR A 31 -2.97 18.15 36.96
C THR A 31 -1.45 17.89 36.99
N VAL A 32 -0.86 17.35 35.91
CA VAL A 32 0.58 17.09 35.80
C VAL A 32 1.19 18.06 34.79
N VAL A 33 2.26 18.77 35.17
CA VAL A 33 2.99 19.68 34.28
C VAL A 33 3.93 18.84 33.41
N TRP A 34 3.59 18.68 32.13
CA TRP A 34 4.44 18.00 31.16
C TRP A 34 5.49 18.97 30.58
N PRO A 35 6.73 18.53 30.30
CA PRO A 35 7.73 19.37 29.65
C PRO A 35 7.25 19.82 28.26
N VAL A 36 7.27 21.14 28.01
CA VAL A 36 6.83 21.74 26.73
C VAL A 36 7.58 21.14 25.53
N ALA A 37 8.88 20.85 25.68
CA ALA A 37 9.69 20.23 24.63
C ALA A 37 9.23 18.81 24.24
N LEU A 38 8.69 18.05 25.19
CA LEU A 38 8.14 16.72 24.92
C LEU A 38 6.84 16.83 24.13
N ILE A 39 5.97 17.77 24.50
CA ILE A 39 4.71 18.03 23.80
C ILE A 39 4.98 18.52 22.37
N SER A 40 5.87 19.49 22.20
CA SER A 40 6.19 20.03 20.87
C SER A 40 6.85 19.00 19.96
N GLY A 41 7.71 18.13 20.51
CA GLY A 41 8.34 17.04 19.75
C GLY A 41 7.33 16.00 19.26
N VAL A 42 6.38 15.60 20.12
CA VAL A 42 5.31 14.67 19.73
C VAL A 42 4.38 15.30 18.70
N MET A 43 3.99 16.57 18.86
CA MET A 43 3.17 17.27 17.89
C MET A 43 3.85 17.38 16.51
N GLY A 44 5.11 17.78 16.45
CA GLY A 44 5.83 17.90 15.17
C GLY A 44 5.99 16.56 14.44
N ALA A 45 6.20 15.46 15.16
CA ALA A 45 6.25 14.13 14.55
C ALA A 45 4.87 13.66 14.04
N LEU A 46 3.79 14.03 14.73
CA LEU A 46 2.42 13.73 14.29
C LEU A 46 2.06 14.49 13.01
N GLU A 47 2.45 15.76 12.88
CA GLU A 47 2.13 16.60 11.70
C GLU A 47 2.72 16.06 10.39
N VAL A 48 3.97 15.58 10.39
CA VAL A 48 4.60 15.02 9.17
C VAL A 48 3.92 13.71 8.74
N ILE A 49 3.53 12.90 9.71
CA ILE A 49 2.81 11.65 9.49
C ILE A 49 1.39 11.95 8.99
N ASP A 50 0.76 13.02 9.47
CA ASP A 50 -0.56 13.50 9.08
C ASP A 50 -0.65 13.77 7.57
N VAL A 51 0.25 14.58 7.00
CA VAL A 51 0.18 14.98 5.57
C VAL A 51 0.19 13.77 4.63
N ALA A 52 1.14 12.85 4.85
CA ALA A 52 1.25 11.65 4.01
C ALA A 52 0.06 10.71 4.19
N LEU A 53 -0.55 10.67 5.38
CA LEU A 53 -1.75 9.88 5.63
C LEU A 53 -2.99 10.53 5.05
N ASP A 54 -3.17 11.84 5.18
CA ASP A 54 -4.26 12.60 4.56
C ASP A 54 -4.27 12.44 3.03
N GLU A 55 -3.10 12.46 2.40
CA GLU A 55 -2.95 12.18 0.98
C GLU A 55 -3.39 10.75 0.60
N MET A 56 -3.32 9.80 1.53
CA MET A 56 -3.81 8.43 1.38
C MET A 56 -5.25 8.23 1.90
N GLU A 57 -5.94 9.28 2.35
CA GLU A 57 -7.34 9.19 2.75
C GLU A 57 -8.21 8.82 1.54
N PRO A 58 -9.15 7.87 1.66
CA PRO A 58 -10.08 7.56 0.57
C PRO A 58 -10.82 8.82 0.09
N GLY A 59 -10.60 9.18 -1.18
CA GLY A 59 -11.20 10.38 -1.78
C GLY A 59 -10.37 11.66 -1.64
N SER A 60 -9.13 11.58 -1.16
CA SER A 60 -8.19 12.71 -1.14
C SER A 60 -8.01 13.35 -2.53
N ASP A 61 -7.62 14.62 -2.54
CA ASP A 61 -7.35 15.36 -3.78
C ASP A 61 -6.23 14.71 -4.59
N LEU A 62 -5.17 14.20 -3.92
CA LEU A 62 -4.07 13.52 -4.57
C LEU A 62 -4.55 12.25 -5.29
N LEU A 63 -5.31 11.38 -4.61
CA LEU A 63 -5.81 10.14 -5.23
C LEU A 63 -6.79 10.44 -6.37
N SER A 64 -7.61 11.47 -6.22
CA SER A 64 -8.52 11.93 -7.28
C SER A 64 -7.75 12.42 -8.51
N LEU A 65 -6.68 13.19 -8.31
CA LEU A 65 -5.79 13.66 -9.39
C LEU A 65 -5.06 12.50 -10.07
N LEU A 66 -4.51 11.56 -9.30
CA LEU A 66 -3.84 10.38 -9.83
C LEU A 66 -4.81 9.46 -10.60
N ALA A 67 -6.05 9.31 -10.13
CA ALA A 67 -7.09 8.57 -10.83
C ALA A 67 -7.52 9.25 -12.14
N ALA A 68 -7.50 10.58 -12.21
CA ALA A 68 -7.78 11.33 -13.44
C ALA A 68 -6.61 11.30 -14.44
N SER A 69 -5.41 10.95 -13.99
CA SER A 69 -4.22 10.86 -14.85
C SER A 69 -4.10 9.51 -15.57
N GLU A 70 -3.52 9.52 -16.77
CA GLU A 70 -3.24 8.33 -17.57
C GLU A 70 -1.72 8.05 -17.58
N PRO A 71 -1.26 6.93 -16.98
CA PRO A 71 0.15 6.57 -17.00
C PRO A 71 0.60 6.17 -18.42
N LEU A 72 1.66 6.80 -18.92
CA LEU A 72 2.22 6.49 -20.25
C LEU A 72 3.08 5.22 -20.30
N ILE A 73 3.34 4.62 -19.14
CA ILE A 73 4.23 3.45 -19.01
C ILE A 73 3.42 2.30 -18.39
N PRO A 74 3.41 1.11 -19.01
CA PRO A 74 2.82 -0.08 -18.42
C PRO A 74 3.44 -0.40 -17.07
N TYR A 75 2.63 -0.84 -16.12
CA TYR A 75 3.12 -1.23 -14.81
C TYR A 75 2.37 -2.44 -14.25
N SER A 76 3.02 -3.15 -13.34
CA SER A 76 2.44 -4.26 -12.60
C SER A 76 2.22 -3.90 -11.13
N MET A 77 1.21 -4.51 -10.52
CA MET A 77 0.88 -4.37 -9.11
C MET A 77 1.02 -5.71 -8.39
N VAL A 78 1.64 -5.68 -7.22
CA VAL A 78 1.68 -6.80 -6.28
C VAL A 78 0.83 -6.41 -5.07
N ALA A 79 -0.24 -7.17 -4.85
CA ALA A 79 -1.18 -6.97 -3.74
C ALA A 79 -0.97 -8.07 -2.69
N GLY A 80 -0.44 -7.68 -1.54
CA GLY A 80 -0.35 -8.54 -0.37
C GLY A 80 -1.72 -8.85 0.18
N ASN A 81 -1.92 -10.09 0.62
CA ASN A 81 -3.11 -10.51 1.31
C ASN A 81 -2.73 -11.41 2.49
N THR A 82 -2.96 -10.91 3.70
CA THR A 82 -2.73 -11.68 4.93
C THR A 82 -3.67 -12.87 5.08
N ASN A 83 -4.86 -12.83 4.47
CA ASN A 83 -5.79 -13.97 4.48
C ASN A 83 -5.23 -15.20 3.75
N LEU A 84 -4.22 -15.02 2.88
CA LEU A 84 -3.54 -16.10 2.18
C LEU A 84 -2.31 -16.62 2.93
N VAL A 85 -1.86 -15.92 3.99
CA VAL A 85 -0.70 -16.32 4.76
C VAL A 85 -1.08 -17.53 5.62
N PRO A 86 -0.40 -18.69 5.46
CA PRO A 86 -0.70 -19.86 6.24
C PRO A 86 -0.41 -19.61 7.72
N ILE A 87 -1.32 -20.09 8.57
CA ILE A 87 -1.11 -20.07 10.01
C ILE A 87 -0.18 -21.22 10.36
N ASP A 88 1.05 -20.90 10.77
CA ASP A 88 1.95 -21.89 11.37
C ASP A 88 1.63 -22.05 12.85
N GLU A 89 0.94 -23.14 13.20
CA GLU A 89 0.59 -23.48 14.58
C GLU A 89 1.78 -23.97 15.42
N THR A 90 2.89 -24.35 14.75
CA THR A 90 4.14 -24.79 15.39
C THR A 90 5.12 -23.63 15.59
N ALA A 91 4.74 -22.43 15.16
CA ALA A 91 5.57 -21.25 15.21
C ALA A 91 6.02 -20.92 16.64
N SER A 92 7.24 -20.43 16.76
CA SER A 92 7.79 -19.97 18.04
C SER A 92 6.88 -18.93 18.70
N LEU A 93 6.99 -18.76 20.03
CA LEU A 93 6.20 -17.77 20.78
C LEU A 93 6.29 -16.35 20.19
N ARG A 94 7.46 -15.96 19.68
CA ARG A 94 7.66 -14.67 19.02
C ARG A 94 6.85 -14.55 17.73
N ALA A 95 6.92 -15.56 16.87
CA ALA A 95 6.13 -15.60 15.64
C ALA A 95 4.62 -15.63 15.92
N ARG A 96 4.18 -16.29 17.00
CA ARG A 96 2.77 -16.25 17.44
C ARG A 96 2.33 -14.87 17.95
N LEU A 97 3.22 -14.14 18.61
CA LEU A 97 2.96 -12.75 19.04
C LEU A 97 2.89 -11.81 17.85
N GLU A 98 3.80 -11.94 16.89
CA GLU A 98 3.79 -11.18 15.63
C GLU A 98 2.50 -11.45 14.85
N GLN A 99 2.09 -12.71 14.71
CA GLN A 99 0.81 -13.07 14.09
C GLN A 99 -0.39 -12.42 14.80
N LYS A 100 -0.38 -12.37 16.14
CA LYS A 100 -1.45 -11.69 16.91
C LYS A 100 -1.43 -10.17 16.71
N LEU A 101 -0.26 -9.55 16.70
CA LEU A 101 -0.11 -8.11 16.43
C LEU A 101 -0.57 -7.75 15.02
N SER A 102 -0.21 -8.57 14.02
CA SER A 102 -0.71 -8.42 12.65
C SER A 102 -2.24 -8.52 12.59
N LYS A 103 -2.86 -9.45 13.32
CA LYS A 103 -4.33 -9.54 13.41
C LYS A 103 -5.00 -8.33 14.05
N ILE A 104 -4.33 -7.64 14.97
CA ILE A 104 -4.83 -6.37 15.53
C ILE A 104 -4.74 -5.26 14.47
N ALA A 105 -3.65 -5.23 13.69
CA ALA A 105 -3.49 -4.30 12.58
C ALA A 105 -4.52 -4.53 11.45
N GLU A 106 -5.14 -5.71 11.36
CA GLU A 106 -6.26 -6.01 10.46
C GLU A 106 -7.61 -5.45 10.92
N PHE A 107 -7.73 -5.01 12.18
CA PHE A 107 -9.00 -4.53 12.77
C PHE A 107 -9.68 -3.41 11.95
N PRO A 108 -8.95 -2.38 11.47
CA PRO A 108 -9.53 -1.32 10.63
C PRO A 108 -10.15 -1.83 9.32
N PHE A 109 -9.78 -3.04 8.90
CA PHE A 109 -10.18 -3.64 7.62
C PHE A 109 -11.37 -4.60 7.74
N LEU A 110 -11.95 -4.80 8.94
CA LEU A 110 -13.16 -5.60 9.17
C LEU A 110 -13.11 -7.02 8.53
N LYS A 111 -11.93 -7.68 8.56
CA LYS A 111 -11.64 -8.99 7.93
C LYS A 111 -11.60 -9.01 6.39
N ALA A 112 -11.75 -7.87 5.73
CA ALA A 112 -11.55 -7.80 4.29
C ALA A 112 -10.09 -8.12 3.92
N SER A 113 -9.85 -8.68 2.74
CA SER A 113 -8.50 -8.96 2.25
C SER A 113 -7.65 -7.69 2.23
N ASN A 114 -6.51 -7.72 2.92
CA ASN A 114 -5.63 -6.58 3.11
C ASN A 114 -4.20 -7.05 3.34
N ASP A 115 -3.23 -6.14 3.22
CA ASP A 115 -1.83 -6.40 3.55
C ASP A 115 -1.41 -5.83 4.91
N ILE A 116 -2.35 -5.48 5.79
CA ILE A 116 -2.24 -4.71 7.06
C ILE A 116 -2.10 -3.19 6.91
N ALA A 117 -1.80 -2.70 5.70
CA ALA A 117 -1.77 -1.26 5.44
C ALA A 117 -2.90 -0.81 4.51
N VAL A 118 -3.27 -1.66 3.56
CA VAL A 118 -4.19 -1.33 2.48
C VAL A 118 -5.06 -2.52 2.15
N LEU A 119 -6.34 -2.27 1.83
CA LEU A 119 -7.23 -3.29 1.27
C LEU A 119 -6.74 -3.76 -0.10
N VAL A 120 -6.83 -5.06 -0.38
CA VAL A 120 -6.55 -5.61 -1.72
C VAL A 120 -7.44 -4.94 -2.79
N SER A 121 -8.69 -4.61 -2.44
CA SER A 121 -9.59 -3.89 -3.33
C SER A 121 -9.16 -2.44 -3.61
N SER A 122 -8.49 -1.79 -2.65
CA SER A 122 -7.91 -0.45 -2.83
C SER A 122 -6.64 -0.53 -3.67
N ILE A 123 -5.75 -1.50 -3.41
CA ILE A 123 -4.55 -1.75 -4.23
C ILE A 123 -4.94 -1.96 -5.69
N ARG A 124 -6.01 -2.71 -5.95
CA ARG A 124 -6.49 -3.04 -7.30
C ARG A 124 -7.26 -1.93 -8.00
N ARG A 125 -7.65 -0.87 -7.30
CA ARG A 125 -8.56 0.13 -7.86
C ARG A 125 -7.81 0.95 -8.91
N VAL A 126 -8.16 0.78 -10.16
CA VAL A 126 -7.81 1.71 -11.22
C VAL A 126 -9.06 2.11 -12.00
N PRO A 127 -9.11 3.34 -12.53
CA PRO A 127 -10.14 3.73 -13.49
C PRO A 127 -10.27 2.72 -14.64
N ALA A 128 -11.50 2.52 -15.10
CA ALA A 128 -11.75 1.73 -16.30
C ALA A 128 -11.36 2.54 -17.56
N GLY A 129 -11.08 1.84 -18.66
CA GLY A 129 -10.79 2.49 -19.94
C GLY A 129 -9.36 3.03 -20.10
N ARG A 130 -8.44 2.66 -19.20
CA ARG A 130 -7.01 2.96 -19.36
C ARG A 130 -6.44 2.28 -20.59
N GLU A 131 -5.48 2.95 -21.23
CA GLU A 131 -4.74 2.39 -22.36
C GLU A 131 -3.92 1.18 -21.92
N TYR A 132 -3.21 1.33 -20.80
CA TYR A 132 -2.46 0.25 -20.18
C TYR A 132 -3.16 -0.21 -18.91
N VAL A 133 -3.87 -1.34 -19.02
CA VAL A 133 -4.48 -1.99 -17.85
C VAL A 133 -3.39 -2.71 -17.05
N PRO A 134 -3.13 -2.32 -15.79
CA PRO A 134 -2.06 -2.92 -15.00
C PRO A 134 -2.35 -4.38 -14.69
N GLN A 135 -1.33 -5.24 -14.83
CA GLN A 135 -1.45 -6.59 -14.34
C GLN A 135 -1.34 -6.60 -12.82
N VAL A 136 -2.17 -7.40 -12.15
CA VAL A 136 -2.16 -7.53 -10.69
C VAL A 136 -1.91 -8.97 -10.28
N ARG A 137 -0.94 -9.17 -9.38
CA ARG A 137 -0.73 -10.44 -8.69
C ARG A 137 -0.99 -10.28 -7.21
N GLU A 138 -1.85 -11.15 -6.68
CA GLU A 138 -2.06 -11.25 -5.25
C GLU A 138 -1.09 -12.27 -4.64
N VAL A 139 -0.54 -11.95 -3.47
CA VAL A 139 0.51 -12.75 -2.82
C VAL A 139 0.23 -12.92 -1.33
N ALA A 140 0.57 -14.10 -0.78
CA ALA A 140 0.46 -14.40 0.64
C ALA A 140 1.54 -13.69 1.46
N CYS A 141 1.42 -12.37 1.57
CA CYS A 141 2.40 -11.47 2.18
C CYS A 141 1.68 -10.28 2.82
N ASN A 142 2.32 -9.64 3.79
CA ASN A 142 1.87 -8.37 4.38
C ASN A 142 2.78 -7.20 3.94
N HIS A 143 2.35 -5.97 4.25
CA HIS A 143 2.94 -4.73 3.78
C HIS A 143 4.39 -4.53 4.24
N LEU A 144 4.74 -5.05 5.41
CA LEU A 144 6.05 -4.84 6.04
C LEU A 144 7.13 -5.76 5.48
N VAL A 145 6.74 -6.84 4.77
CA VAL A 145 7.67 -7.91 4.40
C VAL A 145 7.70 -8.23 2.90
N TYR A 146 7.15 -7.36 2.04
CA TYR A 146 7.23 -7.52 0.58
C TYR A 146 8.64 -7.78 0.06
N PHE A 147 9.65 -7.16 0.68
CA PHE A 147 11.05 -7.20 0.22
C PHE A 147 11.93 -8.21 0.96
N THR A 148 11.36 -9.00 1.87
CA THR A 148 12.12 -9.94 2.70
C THR A 148 11.47 -11.33 2.77
N ASN A 149 10.15 -11.41 2.63
CA ASN A 149 9.45 -12.68 2.57
C ASN A 149 9.63 -13.34 1.19
N PRO A 150 9.93 -14.65 1.10
CA PRO A 150 10.08 -15.35 -0.18
C PRO A 150 8.89 -15.20 -1.13
N VAL A 151 7.67 -15.20 -0.61
CA VAL A 151 6.44 -15.04 -1.40
C VAL A 151 6.29 -13.60 -1.91
N GLY A 152 6.66 -12.61 -1.09
CA GLY A 152 6.73 -11.21 -1.49
C GLY A 152 7.77 -10.97 -2.60
N LEU A 153 8.97 -11.54 -2.42
CA LEU A 153 10.05 -11.49 -3.41
C LEU A 153 9.69 -12.19 -4.72
N ALA A 154 8.98 -13.32 -4.68
CA ALA A 154 8.46 -13.97 -5.88
C ALA A 154 7.42 -13.09 -6.61
N GLY A 155 6.59 -12.35 -5.87
CA GLY A 155 5.71 -11.32 -6.43
C GLY A 155 6.47 -10.20 -7.11
N LEU A 156 7.55 -9.71 -6.48
CA LEU A 156 8.43 -8.69 -7.06
C LEU A 156 9.14 -9.20 -8.33
N SER A 157 9.70 -10.41 -8.30
CA SER A 157 10.36 -11.03 -9.47
C SER A 157 9.42 -11.08 -10.66
N TRP A 158 8.19 -11.55 -10.45
CA TRP A 158 7.17 -11.56 -11.48
C TRP A 158 6.88 -10.18 -12.06
N ALA A 159 6.77 -9.15 -11.23
CA ALA A 159 6.51 -7.80 -11.70
C ALA A 159 7.66 -7.25 -12.57
N VAL A 160 8.90 -7.63 -12.24
CA VAL A 160 10.10 -7.27 -13.01
C VAL A 160 10.16 -8.05 -14.33
N GLU A 161 9.91 -9.36 -14.31
CA GLU A 161 9.83 -10.21 -15.50
C GLU A 161 8.78 -9.67 -16.49
N ASN A 162 7.58 -9.38 -16.00
CA ASN A 162 6.50 -8.76 -16.78
C ASN A 162 6.91 -7.43 -17.42
N ALA A 163 7.68 -6.59 -16.72
CA ALA A 163 8.11 -5.31 -17.26
C ALA A 163 9.03 -5.50 -18.49
N PHE A 164 9.89 -6.52 -18.48
CA PHE A 164 10.73 -6.87 -19.61
C PHE A 164 9.94 -7.50 -20.77
N GLU A 165 8.96 -8.36 -20.46
CA GLU A 165 8.08 -8.94 -21.49
C GLU A 165 7.25 -7.87 -22.21
N MET A 166 6.74 -6.87 -21.48
CA MET A 166 6.02 -5.73 -22.07
C MET A 166 6.94 -4.86 -22.94
N GLY A 167 8.20 -4.67 -22.53
CA GLY A 167 9.21 -3.95 -23.31
C GLY A 167 9.60 -4.62 -24.64
N ASP A 168 9.79 -5.95 -24.64
CA ASP A 168 10.09 -6.70 -25.87
C ASP A 168 8.91 -6.65 -26.87
N GLN A 169 7.67 -6.63 -26.36
CA GLN A 169 6.48 -6.48 -27.21
C GLN A 169 6.34 -5.07 -27.80
N SER A 170 6.61 -4.01 -27.03
CA SER A 170 6.59 -2.63 -27.54
C SER A 170 7.70 -2.40 -28.57
N ASP A 171 8.90 -2.93 -28.34
CA ASP A 171 10.00 -2.82 -29.30
C ASP A 171 9.69 -3.59 -30.59
N ARG A 172 9.16 -4.82 -30.50
CA ARG A 172 8.71 -5.58 -31.68
C ARG A 172 7.61 -4.88 -32.47
N ALA A 173 6.64 -4.25 -31.82
CA ALA A 173 5.59 -3.48 -32.50
C ALA A 173 6.16 -2.24 -33.22
N THR A 174 7.18 -1.61 -32.63
CA THR A 174 7.87 -0.44 -33.21
C THR A 174 8.72 -0.84 -34.43
N TRP A 175 9.37 -2.00 -34.42
CA TRP A 175 10.12 -2.51 -35.59
C TRP A 175 9.21 -3.05 -36.71
N GLN A 176 8.03 -3.60 -36.38
CA GLN A 176 7.06 -4.05 -37.38
C GLN A 176 6.33 -2.89 -38.08
N SER A 177 6.19 -1.72 -37.44
CA SER A 177 5.63 -0.53 -38.09
C SER A 177 6.64 0.14 -39.03
N VAL A 178 7.93 0.17 -38.66
CA VAL A 178 9.00 0.76 -39.50
C VAL A 178 9.29 -0.08 -40.74
N SER A 179 9.20 -1.41 -40.64
CA SER A 179 9.40 -2.30 -41.80
C SER A 179 8.26 -2.27 -42.83
N LYS A 180 7.09 -1.70 -42.50
CA LYS A 180 6.02 -1.42 -43.47
C LYS A 180 6.24 -0.16 -44.30
N PHE A 181 7.14 0.74 -43.88
CA PHE A 181 7.50 1.95 -44.64
C PHE A 181 8.75 1.78 -45.52
N ALA A 182 9.38 0.59 -45.50
CA ALA A 182 10.62 0.32 -46.24
C ALA A 182 10.40 -0.45 -47.56
N LEU A 183 9.15 -0.63 -47.99
CA LEU A 183 8.78 -1.29 -49.24
C LEU A 183 7.63 -0.53 -49.93
N ASP A 184 7.89 0.71 -50.31
CA ASP A 184 7.24 1.42 -51.44
C ASP A 184 8.26 2.35 -52.09
#